data_AF-A0A948UF11-F1
#
_entry.id   AF-A0A948UF11-F1
#
_cell.length_a   1.000
_cell.length_b   1.000
_cell.length_c   1.000
_cell.angle_alpha   90.00
_cell.angle_beta   90.00
_cell.angle_gamma   90.00
#
_symmetry.space_group_name_H-M   'P 1'
#
loop_
_entity.id
_entity.type
_entity.pdbx_description
1 polymer ?
#
loop_
_entity_poly.entity_id
_entity_poly.type
_entity_poly.pdbx_seq_one_letter_code
_entity_poly.pdbx_strand_id
1 'polypeptide(L)'
;MRRRLIYRIAAVVGVVATGAAVWSFLQTDQTNRPLSGYVEGESVYLAAPASGALEALYVREGDRVQTGAVTFQIDPGVQEAQERGATASVEAARARADDLRTGQRAQELEVFDTELAAARRSSGKPKPAMPGSNPWCAGASTRRPGSTRSERTGTRRGRRSRPSAVAGRWPRSVRGKTRCAPPNNRSARPRAA
;
A
#
# COMPACT_ATOMS: atom_id res chain seq x y z
N MET A 1 8.55 -18.82 88.93
CA MET A 1 9.37 -18.20 87.85
C MET A 1 8.82 -18.44 86.44
N ARG A 2 8.33 -19.66 86.10
CA ARG A 2 7.76 -20.00 84.78
C ARG A 2 6.59 -19.11 84.31
N ARG A 3 5.68 -18.71 85.21
CA ARG A 3 4.54 -17.83 84.87
C ARG A 3 4.98 -16.44 84.37
N ARG A 4 6.04 -15.88 84.97
CA ARG A 4 6.62 -14.59 84.55
C ARG A 4 7.35 -14.70 83.21
N LEU A 5 7.92 -15.87 82.90
CA LEU A 5 8.55 -16.15 81.61
C LEU A 5 7.50 -16.27 80.49
N ILE A 6 6.36 -16.93 80.75
CA ILE A 6 5.24 -17.05 79.79
C ILE A 6 4.68 -15.68 79.41
N TYR A 7 4.45 -14.78 80.37
CA TYR A 7 3.97 -13.42 80.06
C TYR A 7 4.97 -12.58 79.26
N ARG A 8 6.29 -12.75 79.49
CA ARG A 8 7.31 -12.06 78.70
C ARG A 8 7.34 -12.56 77.26
N ILE A 9 7.25 -13.87 77.05
CA ILE A 9 7.18 -14.46 75.70
C ILE A 9 5.90 -14.01 75.00
N ALA A 10 4.75 -14.05 75.68
CA ALA A 10 3.49 -13.58 75.13
C ALA A 10 3.51 -12.08 74.76
N ALA A 11 4.15 -11.23 75.57
CA ALA A 11 4.32 -9.81 75.28
C ALA A 11 5.19 -9.58 74.05
N VAL A 12 6.31 -10.31 73.92
CA VAL A 12 7.20 -10.21 72.75
C VAL A 12 6.49 -10.70 71.48
N VAL A 13 5.79 -11.84 71.55
CA VAL A 13 5.00 -12.36 70.41
C VAL A 13 3.90 -11.38 70.01
N GLY A 14 3.24 -10.75 70.99
CA GLY A 14 2.24 -9.71 70.73
C GLY A 14 2.83 -8.52 69.97
N VAL A 15 3.99 -8.01 70.40
CA VAL A 15 4.66 -6.87 69.73
C VAL A 15 5.15 -7.24 68.33
N VAL A 16 5.65 -8.47 68.13
CA VAL A 16 6.09 -8.93 66.81
C VAL A 16 4.89 -9.11 65.86
N ALA A 17 3.79 -9.68 66.35
CA ALA A 17 2.58 -9.87 65.56
C ALA A 17 1.93 -8.53 65.16
N THR A 18 1.86 -7.57 66.08
CA THR A 18 1.36 -6.23 65.76
C THR A 18 2.31 -5.48 64.82
N GLY A 19 3.62 -5.59 65.03
CA GLY A 19 4.63 -5.04 64.11
C GLY A 19 4.51 -5.62 62.70
N ALA A 20 4.34 -6.94 62.56
CA ALA A 20 4.14 -7.59 61.28
C ALA A 20 2.81 -7.21 60.62
N ALA A 21 1.73 -7.08 61.40
CA ALA A 21 0.44 -6.63 60.90
C ALA A 21 0.49 -5.17 60.41
N VAL A 22 1.13 -4.28 61.16
CA VAL A 22 1.36 -2.87 60.77
C VAL A 22 2.25 -2.80 59.53
N TRP A 23 3.34 -3.58 59.47
CA TRP A 23 4.22 -3.64 58.31
C TRP A 23 3.51 -4.16 57.05
N SER A 24 2.68 -5.20 57.19
CA SER A 24 1.87 -5.71 56.07
C SER A 24 0.82 -4.71 55.63
N PHE A 25 0.18 -4.01 56.56
CA PHE A 25 -0.83 -2.99 56.27
C PHE A 25 -0.21 -1.79 55.54
N LEU A 26 0.99 -1.37 55.95
CA LEU A 26 1.73 -0.28 55.30
C LEU A 26 2.31 -0.64 53.92
N GLN A 27 2.35 -1.93 53.54
CA GLN A 27 2.86 -2.39 52.25
C GLN A 27 1.78 -2.59 51.17
N THR A 28 0.49 -2.37 51.48
CA THR A 28 -0.61 -2.85 50.62
C THR A 28 -0.80 -2.13 49.27
N ASP A 29 -0.02 -1.10 48.96
CA ASP A 29 -0.25 -0.23 47.78
C ASP A 29 0.78 -0.34 46.64
N GLN A 30 1.72 -1.30 46.68
CA GLN A 30 2.85 -1.31 45.73
C GLN A 30 2.62 -2.07 44.42
N THR A 31 1.58 -2.90 44.30
CA THR A 31 1.38 -3.78 43.14
C THR A 31 0.49 -3.21 42.04
N ASN A 32 -0.17 -2.07 42.28
CA ASN A 32 -1.10 -1.49 41.32
C ASN A 32 -0.91 0.03 41.19
N ARG A 33 0.33 0.47 41.01
CA ARG A 33 0.60 1.86 40.62
C ARG A 33 0.07 2.06 39.20
N PRO A 34 -0.95 2.90 38.97
CA PRO A 34 -1.41 3.18 37.61
C PRO A 34 -0.29 3.93 36.88
N LEU A 35 0.35 3.27 35.91
CA LEU A 35 1.26 3.95 35.00
C LEU A 35 0.42 4.75 34.01
N SER A 36 0.60 6.07 34.02
CA SER A 36 0.07 6.94 32.98
C SER A 36 1.09 7.01 31.86
N GLY A 37 0.68 6.59 30.67
CA GLY A 37 1.50 6.59 29.47
C GLY A 37 0.63 6.27 28.26
N TYR A 38 1.12 6.64 27.08
CA TYR A 38 0.49 6.31 25.82
C TYR A 38 1.21 5.14 25.16
N VAL A 39 0.45 4.26 24.52
CA VAL A 39 1.02 3.22 23.66
C VAL A 39 1.15 3.82 22.27
N GLU A 40 2.39 3.99 21.83
CA GLU A 40 2.70 4.43 20.47
C GLU A 40 2.81 3.21 19.55
N GLY A 41 2.26 3.33 18.34
CA GLY A 41 2.32 2.31 17.32
C GLY A 41 2.49 2.94 15.94
N GLU A 42 3.45 2.44 15.17
CA GLU A 42 3.60 2.82 13.77
C GLU A 42 2.63 2.01 12.92
N SER A 43 1.75 2.70 12.19
CA SER A 43 0.85 2.08 11.23
C SER A 43 1.45 2.11 9.84
N VAL A 44 1.44 0.97 9.18
CA VAL A 44 1.89 0.83 7.79
C VAL A 44 0.73 0.39 6.92
N TYR A 45 0.63 1.00 5.74
CA TYR A 45 -0.32 0.57 4.73
C TYR A 45 0.30 -0.52 3.88
N LEU A 46 -0.30 -1.70 3.87
CA LEU A 46 0.11 -2.78 2.98
C LEU A 46 -0.49 -2.52 1.59
N ALA A 47 0.35 -2.59 0.56
CA ALA A 47 -0.05 -2.43 -0.83
C ALA A 47 0.59 -3.50 -1.70
N ALA A 48 -0.10 -3.86 -2.79
CA ALA A 48 0.45 -4.75 -3.80
C ALA A 48 1.51 -4.01 -4.64
N PRO A 49 2.64 -4.64 -5.00
CA PRO A 49 3.64 -4.03 -5.88
C PRO A 49 3.16 -3.89 -7.34
N ALA A 50 2.08 -4.60 -7.69
CA ALA A 50 1.45 -4.56 -9.00
C ALA A 50 -0.07 -4.37 -8.85
N SER A 51 -0.67 -3.68 -9.80
CA SER A 51 -2.13 -3.51 -9.87
C SER A 51 -2.80 -4.77 -10.45
N GLY A 52 -3.92 -5.18 -9.87
CA GLY A 52 -4.77 -6.24 -10.41
C GLY A 52 -6.06 -6.40 -9.60
N ALA A 53 -6.90 -7.34 -10.02
CA ALA A 53 -8.11 -7.69 -9.27
C ALA A 53 -7.73 -8.46 -8.01
N LEU A 54 -8.43 -8.21 -6.91
CA LEU A 54 -8.26 -8.98 -5.68
C LEU A 54 -8.91 -10.36 -5.87
N GLU A 55 -8.12 -11.42 -5.78
CA GLU A 55 -8.58 -12.81 -5.86
C GLU A 55 -9.03 -13.31 -4.49
N ALA A 56 -8.21 -13.05 -3.45
CA ALA A 56 -8.49 -13.49 -2.09
C ALA A 56 -8.00 -12.51 -1.03
N LEU A 57 -8.72 -12.45 0.10
CA LEU A 57 -8.33 -11.73 1.31
C LEU A 57 -8.33 -12.72 2.47
N TYR A 58 -7.19 -12.88 3.14
CA TYR A 58 -6.97 -13.92 4.16
C TYR A 58 -7.04 -13.39 5.59
N VAL A 59 -7.16 -12.08 5.77
CA VAL A 59 -7.17 -11.43 7.08
C VAL A 59 -8.39 -10.53 7.23
N ARG A 60 -8.79 -10.28 8.47
CA ARG A 60 -9.82 -9.30 8.82
C ARG A 60 -9.27 -8.25 9.75
N GLU A 61 -10.01 -7.17 9.90
CA GLU A 61 -9.68 -6.11 10.84
C GLU A 61 -9.60 -6.67 12.27
N GLY A 62 -8.53 -6.31 12.99
CA GLY A 62 -8.25 -6.80 14.34
C GLY A 62 -7.51 -8.13 14.41
N ASP A 63 -7.32 -8.85 13.30
CA ASP A 63 -6.56 -10.09 13.29
C ASP A 63 -5.07 -9.84 13.53
N ARG A 64 -4.44 -10.71 14.33
CA ARG A 64 -2.99 -10.65 14.59
C ARG A 64 -2.25 -11.47 13.54
N VAL A 65 -1.41 -10.81 12.74
CA VAL A 65 -0.63 -11.42 11.66
C VAL A 65 0.83 -11.60 12.07
N GLN A 66 1.44 -12.68 11.60
CA GLN A 66 2.88 -12.94 11.76
C GLN A 66 3.65 -12.37 10.56
N THR A 67 4.92 -12.05 10.75
CA THR A 67 5.80 -11.61 9.66
C THR A 67 5.87 -12.68 8.56
N GLY A 68 5.66 -12.28 7.31
CA GLY A 68 5.68 -13.18 6.15
C GLY A 68 4.37 -13.92 5.90
N ALA A 69 3.34 -13.72 6.74
CA ALA A 69 2.01 -14.27 6.47
C ALA A 69 1.41 -13.65 5.21
N VAL A 70 0.68 -14.46 4.44
CA VAL A 70 -0.03 -14.01 3.24
C VAL A 70 -1.31 -13.29 3.67
N THR A 71 -1.39 -12.00 3.35
CA THR A 71 -2.52 -11.14 3.75
C THR A 71 -3.63 -11.12 2.69
N PHE A 72 -3.24 -11.00 1.43
CA PHE A 72 -4.14 -10.94 0.28
C PHE A 72 -3.44 -11.47 -0.97
N GLN A 73 -4.22 -11.82 -1.99
CA GLN A 73 -3.75 -12.31 -3.28
C GLN A 73 -4.41 -11.53 -4.42
N ILE A 74 -3.59 -11.10 -5.36
CA ILE A 74 -4.01 -10.46 -6.61
C ILE A 74 -4.06 -11.54 -7.70
N ASP A 75 -5.08 -11.46 -8.56
CA ASP A 75 -5.27 -12.37 -9.70
C ASP A 75 -3.98 -12.45 -10.56
N PRO A 76 -3.35 -13.64 -10.65
CA PRO A 76 -2.10 -13.82 -11.39
C PRO A 76 -2.31 -13.95 -12.90
N GLY A 77 -3.55 -14.03 -13.40
CA GLY A 77 -3.85 -14.39 -14.79
C GLY A 77 -3.19 -13.47 -15.83
N VAL A 78 -3.05 -12.18 -15.52
CA VAL A 78 -2.34 -11.23 -16.39
C VAL A 78 -0.83 -11.53 -16.43
N GLN A 79 -0.23 -11.78 -15.27
CA GLN A 79 1.19 -12.12 -15.15
C GLN A 79 1.49 -13.45 -15.84
N GLU A 80 0.67 -14.47 -15.63
CA GLU A 80 0.82 -15.77 -16.28
C GLU A 80 0.68 -15.68 -17.81
N ALA A 81 -0.27 -14.86 -18.30
CA ALA A 81 -0.43 -14.65 -19.73
C ALA A 81 0.79 -13.93 -20.34
N GLN A 82 1.36 -12.95 -19.62
CA GLN A 82 2.59 -12.26 -20.02
C GLN A 82 3.78 -13.22 -20.04
N GLU A 83 3.92 -14.07 -19.03
CA GLU A 83 4.97 -15.09 -18.97
C GLU A 83 4.87 -16.10 -20.11
N ARG A 84 3.66 -16.60 -20.39
CA ARG A 84 3.43 -17.51 -21.53
C ARG A 84 3.73 -16.84 -22.86
N GLY A 85 3.29 -15.60 -23.06
CA GLY A 85 3.57 -14.84 -24.28
C GLY A 85 5.07 -14.58 -24.48
N ALA A 86 5.78 -14.22 -23.41
CA ALA A 86 7.22 -14.00 -23.44
C ALA A 86 7.98 -15.31 -23.74
N THR A 87 7.58 -16.41 -23.11
CA THR A 87 8.20 -17.73 -23.33
C THR A 87 8.02 -18.18 -24.79
N ALA A 88 6.81 -18.07 -25.33
CA ALA A 88 6.54 -18.41 -26.73
C ALA A 88 7.36 -17.54 -27.71
N SER A 89 7.58 -16.26 -27.40
CA SER A 89 8.39 -15.37 -28.24
C SER A 89 9.86 -15.81 -28.28
N VAL A 90 10.40 -16.28 -27.15
CA VAL A 90 11.78 -16.79 -27.05
C VAL A 90 11.91 -18.12 -27.78
N GLU A 91 10.93 -19.01 -27.64
CA GLU A 91 10.93 -20.30 -28.35
C GLU A 91 10.86 -20.10 -29.87
N ALA A 92 10.00 -19.19 -30.35
CA ALA A 92 9.93 -18.87 -31.77
C ALA A 92 11.26 -18.31 -32.32
N ALA A 93 11.92 -17.42 -31.58
CA ALA A 93 13.23 -16.90 -31.97
C ALA A 93 14.32 -17.97 -31.96
N ARG A 94 14.28 -18.92 -31.01
CA ARG A 94 15.20 -20.07 -30.97
C ARG A 94 15.00 -20.99 -32.16
N ALA A 95 13.75 -21.38 -32.45
CA ALA A 95 13.44 -22.25 -33.58
C ALA A 95 13.91 -21.65 -34.91
N ARG A 96 13.75 -20.33 -35.11
CA ARG A 96 14.29 -19.62 -36.28
C ARG A 96 15.82 -19.68 -36.32
N ALA A 97 16.49 -19.44 -35.20
CA ALA A 97 17.95 -19.52 -35.14
C ALA A 97 18.45 -20.95 -35.46
N ASP A 98 17.75 -21.98 -35.00
CA ASP A 98 18.14 -23.38 -35.20
C ASP A 98 17.88 -23.86 -36.64
N ASP A 99 16.75 -23.50 -37.25
CA ASP A 99 16.45 -23.79 -38.66
C ASP A 99 17.55 -23.22 -39.59
N LEU A 100 17.92 -21.95 -39.37
CA LEU A 100 18.88 -21.26 -40.22
C LEU A 100 20.33 -21.70 -39.99
N ARG A 101 20.65 -22.24 -38.80
CA ARG A 101 21.94 -22.90 -38.52
C ARG A 101 22.17 -24.13 -39.39
N THR A 102 21.11 -24.80 -39.86
CA THR A 102 21.24 -25.96 -40.72
C THR A 102 21.44 -25.63 -42.21
N GLY A 103 21.33 -24.35 -42.63
CA GLY A 103 21.29 -24.00 -44.07
C GLY A 103 21.93 -22.69 -44.56
N GLN A 104 22.42 -21.77 -43.71
CA GLN A 104 22.83 -20.42 -44.16
C GLN A 104 24.30 -20.00 -43.89
N ARG A 105 24.75 -18.91 -44.55
CA ARG A 105 26.12 -18.35 -44.45
C ARG A 105 26.32 -17.59 -43.14
N ALA A 106 27.57 -17.54 -42.67
CA ALA A 106 27.98 -16.97 -41.36
C ALA A 106 27.47 -15.55 -41.07
N GLN A 107 27.25 -14.70 -42.09
CA GLN A 107 26.78 -13.32 -41.88
C GLN A 107 25.31 -13.23 -41.45
N GLU A 108 24.47 -14.18 -41.85
CA GLU A 108 23.03 -14.16 -41.50
C GLU A 108 22.82 -14.67 -40.07
N LEU A 109 23.67 -15.60 -39.61
CA LEU A 109 23.68 -16.14 -38.25
C LEU A 109 23.85 -15.06 -37.16
N GLU A 110 24.70 -14.06 -37.39
CA GLU A 110 24.95 -12.98 -36.42
C GLU A 110 23.71 -12.12 -36.16
N VAL A 111 22.95 -11.78 -37.21
CA VAL A 111 21.72 -10.99 -37.09
C VAL A 111 20.67 -11.74 -36.25
N PHE A 112 20.54 -13.05 -36.44
CA PHE A 112 19.58 -13.87 -35.70
C PHE A 112 20.01 -14.18 -34.28
N ASP A 113 21.31 -14.37 -34.00
CA ASP A 113 21.79 -14.45 -32.62
C ASP A 113 21.52 -13.15 -31.85
N THR A 114 21.60 -12.01 -32.56
CA THR A 114 21.23 -10.70 -32.02
C THR A 114 19.72 -10.60 -31.75
N GLU A 115 18.89 -11.10 -32.66
CA GLU A 115 17.42 -11.17 -32.50
C GLU A 115 17.02 -12.09 -31.34
N LEU A 116 17.67 -13.25 -31.21
CA LEU A 116 17.49 -14.17 -30.09
C LEU A 116 17.90 -13.52 -28.76
N ALA A 117 19.02 -12.81 -28.74
CA ALA A 117 19.46 -12.05 -27.57
C ALA A 117 18.46 -10.93 -27.22
N ALA A 118 17.89 -10.25 -28.22
CA ALA A 118 16.87 -9.22 -28.02
C ALA A 118 15.56 -9.80 -27.44
N ALA A 119 15.08 -10.93 -27.99
CA ALA A 119 13.90 -11.65 -27.47
C ALA A 119 14.13 -12.13 -26.02
N ARG A 120 15.33 -12.63 -25.71
CA ARG A 120 15.69 -13.00 -24.33
C ARG A 120 15.70 -11.79 -23.38
N ARG A 121 16.15 -10.62 -23.83
CA ARG A 121 16.14 -9.38 -23.03
C ARG A 121 14.72 -8.88 -22.78
N SER A 122 13.83 -8.95 -23.77
CA SER A 122 12.43 -8.54 -23.61
C SER A 122 11.63 -9.52 -22.73
N SER A 123 12.01 -10.81 -22.71
CA SER A 123 11.45 -11.80 -21.77
C SER A 123 11.94 -11.67 -20.32
N GLY A 124 12.70 -10.59 -20.00
CA GLY A 124 13.37 -10.38 -18.72
C GLY A 124 12.50 -10.67 -17.50
N LYS A 125 13.06 -11.51 -16.62
CA LYS A 125 12.50 -12.17 -15.42
C LYS A 125 11.38 -11.41 -14.68
N PRO A 126 10.43 -12.14 -14.05
CA PRO A 126 9.47 -11.53 -13.12
C PRO A 126 10.24 -10.66 -12.12
N LYS A 127 9.80 -9.40 -11.97
CA LYS A 127 10.40 -8.47 -11.01
C LYS A 127 10.44 -9.18 -9.66
N PRO A 128 11.64 -9.38 -9.05
CA PRO A 128 11.70 -9.92 -7.71
C PRO A 128 10.88 -9.00 -6.80
N ALA A 129 10.06 -9.59 -5.92
CA ALA A 129 9.44 -8.85 -4.83
C ALA A 129 10.55 -8.09 -4.11
N MET A 130 10.56 -6.77 -4.24
CA MET A 130 11.66 -5.96 -3.72
C MET A 130 11.75 -6.15 -2.20
N PRO A 131 12.86 -6.66 -1.65
CA PRO A 131 13.06 -6.64 -0.22
C PRO A 131 13.29 -5.18 0.19
N GLY A 132 12.31 -4.63 0.91
CA GLY A 132 12.42 -3.44 1.75
C GLY A 132 13.23 -2.28 1.17
N SER A 133 12.68 -1.55 0.20
CA SER A 133 13.10 -0.16 0.00
C SER A 133 12.45 0.69 1.10
N ASN A 134 13.27 1.33 1.93
CA ASN A 134 12.85 2.15 3.07
C ASN A 134 11.71 3.16 2.71
N PRO A 135 10.72 3.37 3.59
CA PRO A 135 9.46 4.04 3.24
C PRO A 135 9.50 5.58 3.14
N TRP A 136 10.65 6.23 3.31
CA TRP A 136 10.70 7.70 3.48
C TRP A 136 10.88 8.50 2.19
N CYS A 137 10.94 7.86 1.03
CA CYS A 137 11.14 8.54 -0.25
C CYS A 137 9.95 8.39 -1.21
N ALA A 138 8.83 9.03 -0.89
CA ALA A 138 7.87 9.49 -1.91
C ALA A 138 7.16 10.73 -1.38
N GLY A 139 7.50 11.88 -1.96
CA GLY A 139 7.18 13.21 -1.46
C GLY A 139 5.69 13.46 -1.22
N ALA A 140 5.46 14.15 -0.11
CA ALA A 140 4.44 15.16 0.10
C ALA A 140 3.58 15.48 -1.15
N SER A 141 2.37 14.91 -1.21
CA SER A 141 1.25 15.64 -1.79
C SER A 141 0.73 16.57 -0.69
N THR A 142 1.18 17.82 -0.71
CA THR A 142 0.65 18.87 0.14
C THR A 142 -0.86 18.99 -0.08
N ARG A 143 -1.61 18.66 0.96
CA ARG A 143 -3.04 18.91 1.11
C ARG A 143 -3.27 20.42 0.90
N ARG A 144 -3.96 20.80 -0.18
CA ARG A 144 -4.29 22.20 -0.50
C ARG A 144 -5.48 22.63 0.40
N PRO A 145 -5.35 23.59 1.32
CA PRO A 145 -6.51 24.07 2.08
C PRO A 145 -7.39 24.93 1.17
N GLY A 146 -8.70 24.79 1.35
CA GLY A 146 -9.72 25.49 0.57
C GLY A 146 -9.52 27.00 0.57
N SER A 147 -9.64 27.61 -0.61
CA SER A 147 -9.71 29.06 -0.75
C SER A 147 -11.04 29.56 -0.19
N THR A 148 -11.01 30.17 0.99
CA THR A 148 -12.08 31.05 1.47
C THR A 148 -12.18 32.23 0.51
N ARG A 149 -13.26 32.28 -0.27
CA ARG A 149 -13.66 33.40 -1.11
C ARG A 149 -14.09 34.55 -0.18
N SER A 150 -13.19 35.48 0.09
CA SER A 150 -13.53 36.72 0.80
C SER A 150 -14.42 37.58 -0.10
N GLU A 151 -15.66 37.78 0.32
CA GLU A 151 -16.55 38.80 -0.22
C GLU A 151 -15.92 40.18 -0.04
N ARG A 152 -15.58 40.83 -1.15
CA ARG A 152 -15.22 42.24 -1.15
C ARG A 152 -16.44 43.02 -1.59
N THR A 153 -17.03 43.71 -0.62
CA THR A 153 -18.04 44.75 -0.75
C THR A 153 -17.66 45.74 -1.85
N GLY A 154 -18.48 45.79 -2.90
CA GLY A 154 -18.36 46.72 -4.01
C GLY A 154 -19.73 47.30 -4.32
N THR A 155 -19.99 48.48 -3.78
CA THR A 155 -21.16 49.31 -4.05
C THR A 155 -21.26 49.63 -5.54
N ARG A 156 -22.34 49.19 -6.21
CA ARG A 156 -22.79 49.87 -7.43
C ARG A 156 -24.30 49.85 -7.57
N ARG A 157 -24.81 51.07 -7.77
CA ARG A 157 -26.20 51.47 -7.86
C ARG A 157 -26.99 50.66 -8.87
N GLY A 158 -28.26 50.48 -8.53
CA GLY A 158 -29.21 49.63 -9.23
C GLY A 158 -29.57 50.07 -10.64
N ARG A 159 -30.16 49.12 -11.35
CA ARG A 159 -31.26 49.37 -12.29
C ARG A 159 -32.07 48.09 -12.50
N ARG A 160 -33.35 48.18 -12.08
CA ARG A 160 -34.59 47.63 -12.67
C ARG A 160 -34.57 46.14 -13.05
N SER A 161 -35.13 45.22 -12.26
CA SER A 161 -36.56 44.92 -12.00
C SER A 161 -37.29 44.16 -13.13
N ARG A 162 -37.74 42.93 -12.76
CA ARG A 162 -38.93 42.14 -13.22
C ARG A 162 -38.70 40.97 -14.23
N PRO A 163 -39.54 39.90 -14.20
CA PRO A 163 -39.27 38.70 -13.38
C PRO A 163 -39.42 37.38 -14.17
N SER A 164 -39.00 36.24 -13.61
CA SER A 164 -39.48 34.92 -14.04
C SER A 164 -40.24 34.24 -12.90
N ALA A 165 -41.54 34.12 -13.11
CA ALA A 165 -42.39 33.12 -12.50
C ALA A 165 -41.97 31.73 -13.04
N VAL A 166 -41.77 30.76 -12.16
CA VAL A 166 -42.69 29.64 -11.87
C VAL A 166 -42.55 28.45 -12.81
N ALA A 167 -42.48 27.29 -12.15
CA ALA A 167 -42.80 25.95 -12.64
C ALA A 167 -41.86 25.31 -13.66
N GLY A 168 -41.06 24.37 -13.15
CA GLY A 168 -41.23 22.95 -13.43
C GLY A 168 -41.24 22.50 -14.88
N ARG A 169 -40.33 21.59 -15.23
CA ARG A 169 -40.57 20.37 -16.04
C ARG A 169 -39.23 19.76 -16.45
N TRP A 170 -39.04 18.47 -16.18
CA TRP A 170 -37.98 17.64 -16.75
C TRP A 170 -38.14 17.52 -18.28
N PRO A 171 -37.05 17.54 -19.07
CA PRO A 171 -37.00 16.82 -20.34
C PRO A 171 -35.79 15.87 -20.39
N ARG A 172 -35.97 14.56 -20.63
CA ARG A 172 -36.07 13.90 -21.94
C ARG A 172 -34.95 14.28 -22.94
N SER A 173 -34.02 13.34 -23.08
CA SER A 173 -33.22 12.96 -24.26
C SER A 173 -32.60 14.05 -25.13
N VAL A 174 -31.26 14.06 -25.22
CA VAL A 174 -30.57 14.48 -26.45
C VAL A 174 -29.52 13.46 -26.84
N ARG A 175 -29.78 12.91 -28.02
CA ARG A 175 -28.94 12.09 -28.88
C ARG A 175 -27.67 12.88 -29.21
N GLY A 176 -26.48 12.31 -29.00
CA GLY A 176 -25.22 12.97 -29.37
C GLY A 176 -24.07 11.98 -29.51
N LYS A 177 -24.00 11.29 -30.66
CA LYS A 177 -22.81 10.56 -31.10
C LYS A 177 -21.67 11.56 -31.30
N THR A 178 -20.58 11.43 -30.56
CA THR A 178 -19.25 11.89 -31.02
C THR A 178 -18.26 10.77 -30.76
N ARG A 179 -17.75 10.19 -31.86
CA ARG A 179 -16.65 9.22 -31.88
C ARG A 179 -15.35 10.01 -31.69
N CYS A 180 -14.47 9.57 -30.78
CA CYS A 180 -13.09 10.04 -30.76
C CYS A 180 -12.31 9.39 -31.91
N ALA A 181 -11.64 10.23 -32.70
CA ALA A 181 -10.68 9.84 -33.73
C ALA A 181 -9.30 9.56 -33.10
N PRO A 182 -8.46 8.66 -33.68
CA PRO A 182 -7.16 8.31 -33.12
C PRO A 182 -6.06 9.37 -33.40
N PRO A 183 -4.97 9.38 -32.61
CA PRO A 183 -3.94 10.42 -32.68
C PRO A 183 -2.98 10.26 -33.88
N ASN A 184 -2.66 11.43 -34.47
CA ASN A 184 -1.73 11.65 -35.57
C ASN A 184 -0.27 11.42 -35.15
N ASN A 185 0.42 10.45 -35.76
CA ASN A 185 1.88 10.32 -35.72
C ASN A 185 2.48 10.97 -36.98
N ARG A 186 3.26 12.03 -36.79
CA ARG A 186 4.17 12.59 -37.81
C ARG A 186 5.34 13.26 -37.10
N SER A 187 6.26 12.44 -36.59
CA SER A 187 7.59 12.91 -36.18
C SER A 187 8.59 11.76 -36.11
N ALA A 188 8.91 11.17 -37.27
CA ALA A 188 10.10 10.34 -37.45
C ALA A 188 10.41 10.18 -38.95
N ARG A 189 11.23 11.06 -39.50
CA ARG A 189 12.04 10.78 -40.70
C ARG A 189 13.48 11.18 -40.39
N PRO A 190 14.46 10.26 -40.39
CA PRO A 190 15.84 10.65 -40.63
C PRO A 190 16.06 10.88 -42.14
N ARG A 191 16.69 12.01 -42.47
CA ARG A 191 17.24 12.28 -43.82
C ARG A 191 18.54 11.51 -43.95
N ALA A 192 18.64 10.66 -44.97
CA ALA A 192 19.90 10.11 -45.44
C ALA A 192 20.74 11.20 -46.12
N ALA A 193 22.05 11.13 -45.93
CA ALA A 193 23.08 11.64 -46.81
C ALA A 193 24.00 10.46 -47.14
#